data_AF-A0AAD6Z7Q4-F1
#
_entry.id   AF-A0AAD6Z7Q4-F1
#
_cell.length_a   1.000
_cell.length_b   1.000
_cell.length_c   1.000
_cell.angle_alpha   90.00
_cell.angle_beta   90.00
_cell.angle_gamma   90.00
#
_symmetry.space_group_name_H-M   'P 1'
#
loop_
_entity.id
_entity.type
_entity.pdbx_description
1 polymer ?
#
loop_
_entity_poly.entity_id
_entity_poly.type
_entity_poly.pdbx_seq_one_letter_code
_entity_poly.pdbx_strand_id
1 'polypeptide(L)'
;SFLVPYDDECAALAVGVRTFNAPAKEFFTLRGYTLFEMGDIIAIEKSLNIKGHNSFCPCRSCEIKGVRNVTDHKKLYYVPLTQPDGRSWDPENLPLWTPERLVAAIQKFDEISATIPDQAAAAKAKDVLAKFHGMKGLPALRRVGSLHYPRSRPWDTMHLFFENIVPNLVKLWSGKFKGLDVGTGSYEIPADTWDLIWEETAAAVQHIPSDFVRVLGSTPGYYTAEAWAFWFIYLAPILLKGRFPDTKYHTHLCELSDIIKACLRFTSTTVQVETLWQDIIRWVRKYE
;
A
#
# COMPACT_ATOMS: atom_id res chain seq x y z
N SER A 1 -24.31 2.55 0.66
CA SER A 1 -23.07 2.37 -0.13
C SER A 1 -23.47 2.07 -1.57
N PHE A 2 -22.70 2.51 -2.57
CA PHE A 2 -22.97 2.13 -3.97
C PHE A 2 -22.87 0.61 -4.20
N LEU A 3 -22.18 -0.11 -3.30
CA LEU A 3 -22.01 -1.55 -3.34
C LEU A 3 -23.21 -2.34 -2.80
N VAL A 4 -24.26 -1.70 -2.26
CA VAL A 4 -25.39 -2.44 -1.66
C VAL A 4 -26.07 -3.38 -2.66
N PRO A 5 -26.43 -2.95 -3.89
CA PRO A 5 -27.01 -3.86 -4.88
C PRO A 5 -26.08 -5.02 -5.22
N TYR A 6 -24.78 -4.78 -5.31
CA TYR A 6 -23.79 -5.82 -5.57
C TYR A 6 -23.65 -6.81 -4.39
N ASP A 7 -23.72 -6.34 -3.15
CA ASP A 7 -23.74 -7.20 -1.95
C ASP A 7 -25.00 -8.07 -1.89
N ASP A 8 -26.16 -7.54 -2.32
CA ASP A 8 -27.40 -8.29 -2.48
C ASP A 8 -27.26 -9.41 -3.54
N GLU A 9 -26.69 -9.08 -4.70
CA GLU A 9 -26.41 -10.05 -5.75
C GLU A 9 -25.42 -11.13 -5.30
N CYS A 10 -24.34 -10.74 -4.62
CA CYS A 10 -23.39 -11.68 -4.03
C CYS A 10 -24.07 -12.63 -3.03
N ALA A 11 -24.97 -12.12 -2.18
CA ALA A 11 -25.71 -12.96 -1.25
C ALA A 11 -26.65 -13.94 -1.98
N ALA A 12 -27.33 -13.49 -3.04
CA ALA A 12 -28.17 -14.36 -3.87
C ALA A 12 -27.34 -15.44 -4.59
N LEU A 13 -26.20 -15.06 -5.16
CA LEU A 13 -25.26 -15.96 -5.82
C LEU A 13 -24.68 -16.99 -4.85
N ALA A 14 -24.39 -16.61 -3.60
CA ALA A 14 -23.87 -17.55 -2.61
C ALA A 14 -24.86 -18.67 -2.27
N VAL A 15 -26.16 -18.36 -2.22
CA VAL A 15 -27.24 -19.35 -2.06
C VAL A 15 -27.38 -20.19 -3.34
N GLY A 16 -27.41 -19.50 -4.48
CA GLY A 16 -27.49 -20.06 -5.81
C GLY A 16 -28.65 -19.47 -6.61
N VAL A 17 -28.37 -19.10 -7.87
CA VAL A 17 -29.37 -18.54 -8.80
C VAL A 17 -29.58 -19.47 -9.97
N ARG A 18 -30.84 -19.69 -10.36
CA ARG A 18 -31.18 -20.52 -11.52
C ARG A 18 -30.71 -19.81 -12.80
N THR A 19 -29.80 -20.44 -13.52
CA THR A 19 -29.15 -19.88 -14.71
C THR A 19 -29.30 -20.84 -15.88
N PHE A 20 -29.51 -20.32 -17.08
CA PHE A 20 -29.61 -21.13 -18.29
C PHE A 20 -28.24 -21.29 -18.95
N ASN A 21 -27.82 -22.54 -19.18
CA ASN A 21 -26.62 -22.87 -19.93
C ASN A 21 -27.00 -23.02 -21.41
N ALA A 22 -26.68 -22.02 -22.24
CA ALA A 22 -27.04 -22.02 -23.65
C ALA A 22 -26.42 -23.19 -24.45
N PRO A 23 -25.12 -23.51 -24.30
CA PRO A 23 -24.52 -24.71 -24.93
C PRO A 23 -25.22 -26.03 -24.56
N ALA A 24 -25.53 -26.24 -23.27
CA ALA A 24 -26.13 -27.48 -22.79
C ALA A 24 -27.67 -27.51 -22.90
N LYS A 25 -28.30 -26.37 -23.22
CA LYS A 25 -29.77 -26.17 -23.28
C LYS A 25 -30.51 -26.59 -22.01
N GLU A 26 -29.88 -26.46 -20.86
CA GLU A 26 -30.45 -26.83 -19.55
C GLU A 26 -30.27 -25.73 -18.51
N PHE A 27 -31.06 -25.80 -17.44
CA PHE A 27 -30.89 -24.93 -16.29
C PHE A 27 -29.96 -25.58 -15.27
N PHE A 28 -29.10 -24.75 -14.66
CA PHE A 28 -28.24 -25.16 -13.54
C PHE A 28 -28.29 -24.10 -12.43
N THR A 29 -27.86 -24.49 -11.24
CA THR A 29 -27.71 -23.55 -10.12
C THR A 29 -26.32 -22.93 -10.18
N LEU A 30 -26.25 -21.64 -10.53
CA LEU A 30 -25.02 -20.87 -10.50
C LEU A 30 -24.76 -20.37 -9.08
N ARG A 31 -23.56 -20.66 -8.56
CA ARG A 31 -23.04 -20.05 -7.34
C ARG A 31 -21.82 -19.20 -7.65
N GLY A 32 -21.72 -18.05 -7.02
CA GLY A 32 -20.63 -17.09 -7.21
C GLY A 32 -20.13 -16.56 -5.88
N TYR A 33 -18.82 -16.33 -5.80
CA TYR A 33 -18.14 -15.85 -4.60
C TYR A 33 -17.10 -14.80 -4.97
N THR A 34 -17.10 -13.67 -4.27
CA THR A 34 -16.05 -12.65 -4.42
C THR A 34 -14.79 -13.14 -3.71
N LEU A 35 -13.69 -13.28 -4.45
CA LEU A 35 -12.41 -13.78 -3.93
C LEU A 35 -11.42 -12.64 -3.62
N PHE A 36 -11.46 -11.58 -4.40
CA PHE A 36 -10.63 -10.39 -4.21
C PHE A 36 -11.38 -9.12 -4.64
N GLU A 37 -10.94 -7.99 -4.09
CA GLU A 37 -11.41 -6.64 -4.42
C GLU A 37 -10.18 -5.76 -4.61
N MET A 38 -10.10 -5.12 -5.78
CA MET A 38 -9.04 -4.18 -6.15
C MET A 38 -9.62 -2.78 -6.25
N GLY A 39 -8.80 -1.78 -5.97
CA GLY A 39 -9.18 -0.38 -6.05
C GLY A 39 -8.06 0.50 -5.55
N ASP A 40 -8.21 1.81 -5.75
CA ASP A 40 -7.32 2.78 -5.16
C ASP A 40 -7.30 2.65 -3.62
N ILE A 41 -6.25 3.19 -3.00
CA ILE A 41 -6.03 3.05 -1.55
C ILE A 41 -7.25 3.57 -0.77
N ILE A 42 -7.85 4.68 -1.18
CA ILE A 42 -8.96 5.33 -0.47
C ILE A 42 -10.24 4.51 -0.62
N ALA A 43 -10.51 3.96 -1.80
CA ALA A 43 -11.65 3.09 -2.07
C ALA A 43 -11.58 1.83 -1.20
N ILE A 44 -10.41 1.18 -1.14
CA ILE A 44 -10.20 0.01 -0.30
C ILE A 44 -10.28 0.36 1.19
N GLU A 45 -9.73 1.50 1.63
CA GLU A 45 -9.86 1.96 3.02
C GLU A 45 -11.34 2.18 3.41
N LYS A 46 -12.16 2.75 2.51
CA LYS A 46 -13.61 2.91 2.72
C LYS A 46 -14.33 1.56 2.73
N SER A 47 -14.00 0.65 1.81
CA SER A 47 -14.58 -0.69 1.74
C SER A 47 -14.27 -1.51 2.99
N LEU A 48 -13.05 -1.40 3.52
CA LEU A 48 -12.64 -1.99 4.78
C LEU A 48 -13.17 -1.26 6.02
N ASN A 49 -13.72 -0.06 5.84
CA ASN A 49 -14.18 0.82 6.90
C ASN A 49 -13.06 1.12 7.93
N ILE A 50 -11.87 1.50 7.44
CA ILE A 50 -10.70 1.82 8.25
C ILE A 50 -10.40 3.33 8.33
N LYS A 51 -9.60 3.75 9.31
CA LYS A 51 -9.07 5.12 9.46
C LYS A 51 -7.92 5.40 8.48
N GLY A 52 -7.18 4.37 8.08
CA GLY A 52 -6.03 4.50 7.18
C GLY A 52 -4.81 5.11 7.86
N HIS A 53 -4.02 5.85 7.10
CA HIS A 53 -2.73 6.45 7.53
C HIS A 53 -2.77 7.35 8.79
N ASN A 54 -3.95 7.79 9.25
CA ASN A 54 -4.09 8.64 10.44
C ASN A 54 -4.31 7.87 11.76
N SER A 55 -4.38 6.53 11.74
CA SER A 55 -4.50 5.74 12.96
C SER A 55 -3.17 5.29 13.53
N PHE A 56 -3.19 4.94 14.82
CA PHE A 56 -2.07 4.31 15.51
C PHE A 56 -1.75 2.94 14.93
N CYS A 57 -2.76 2.20 14.46
CA CYS A 57 -2.59 1.00 13.65
C CYS A 57 -3.08 1.32 12.22
N PRO A 58 -2.21 1.78 11.30
CA PRO A 58 -2.65 2.25 9.98
C PRO A 58 -2.70 1.12 8.94
N CYS A 59 -2.05 -0.01 9.19
CA CYS A 59 -2.01 -1.10 8.22
C CYS A 59 -3.35 -1.84 8.15
N ARG A 60 -3.80 -2.11 6.93
CA ARG A 60 -5.03 -2.85 6.66
C ARG A 60 -4.88 -4.37 6.69
N SER A 61 -3.64 -4.86 6.73
CA SER A 61 -3.31 -6.30 6.70
C SER A 61 -2.74 -6.81 8.02
N CYS A 62 -2.15 -5.95 8.85
CA CYS A 62 -1.55 -6.34 10.12
C CYS A 62 -1.74 -5.28 11.22
N GLU A 63 -1.38 -5.64 12.45
CA GLU A 63 -1.57 -4.85 13.68
C GLU A 63 -0.31 -4.10 14.12
N ILE A 64 0.56 -3.80 13.16
CA ILE A 64 1.72 -2.95 13.40
C ILE A 64 1.27 -1.56 13.86
N LYS A 65 1.99 -1.03 14.83
CA LYS A 65 1.68 0.25 15.48
C LYS A 65 2.68 1.29 15.05
N GLY A 66 2.16 2.46 14.73
CA GLY A 66 2.96 3.61 14.38
C GLY A 66 3.43 4.38 15.60
N VAL A 67 4.54 5.07 15.44
CA VAL A 67 5.12 6.03 16.37
C VAL A 67 4.89 7.43 15.83
N ARG A 68 4.73 8.41 16.71
CA ARG A 68 4.62 9.81 16.30
C ARG A 68 5.68 10.61 17.02
N ASN A 69 6.21 11.61 16.33
CA ASN A 69 7.00 12.62 17.01
C ASN A 69 6.05 13.45 17.88
N VAL A 70 6.30 13.49 19.19
CA VAL A 70 5.48 14.28 20.13
C VAL A 70 5.99 15.72 20.27
N THR A 71 7.23 15.99 19.85
CA THR A 71 7.88 17.30 20.03
C THR A 71 7.49 18.31 18.96
N ASP A 72 7.16 17.86 17.75
CA ASP A 72 6.81 18.74 16.61
C ASP A 72 5.29 19.00 16.48
N HIS A 73 4.50 18.55 17.47
CA HIS A 73 3.02 18.60 17.48
C HIS A 73 2.34 17.99 16.24
N LYS A 74 3.07 17.26 15.38
CA LYS A 74 2.48 16.64 14.20
C LYS A 74 1.60 15.46 14.63
N LYS A 75 0.54 15.24 13.86
CA LYS A 75 -0.46 14.18 14.11
C LYS A 75 -0.20 12.91 13.29
N LEU A 76 0.83 12.89 12.45
CA LEU A 76 1.14 11.73 11.62
C LEU A 76 1.85 10.65 12.43
N TYR A 77 1.39 9.41 12.23
CA TYR A 77 2.08 8.22 12.68
C TYR A 77 3.00 7.70 11.55
N TYR A 78 4.21 7.29 11.93
CA TYR A 78 5.17 6.57 11.11
C TYR A 78 5.23 5.14 11.59
N VAL A 79 5.50 4.18 10.71
CA VAL A 79 5.56 2.77 11.09
C VAL A 79 6.95 2.21 10.78
N PRO A 80 7.98 2.63 11.54
CA PRO A 80 9.32 2.09 11.36
C PRO A 80 9.34 0.62 11.76
N LEU A 81 10.30 -0.13 11.21
CA LEU A 81 10.59 -1.47 11.71
C LEU A 81 11.10 -1.35 13.14
N THR A 82 12.09 -0.49 13.37
CA THR A 82 12.67 -0.26 14.70
C THR A 82 12.09 1.01 15.32
N GLN A 83 11.33 0.85 16.39
CA GLN A 83 10.71 1.94 17.11
C GLN A 83 11.75 2.69 17.96
N PRO A 84 11.53 3.99 18.28
CA PRO A 84 12.46 4.78 19.09
C PRO A 84 12.71 4.23 20.50
N ASP A 85 11.83 3.36 21.01
CA ASP A 85 11.98 2.69 22.30
C ASP A 85 12.73 1.34 22.22
N GLY A 86 13.32 1.04 21.06
CA GLY A 86 14.12 -0.17 20.82
C GLY A 86 13.31 -1.42 20.46
N ARG A 87 11.97 -1.37 20.50
CA ARG A 87 11.14 -2.48 20.00
C ARG A 87 11.22 -2.53 18.48
N SER A 88 11.21 -3.75 17.91
CA SER A 88 11.21 -3.92 16.46
C SER A 88 10.09 -4.84 16.00
N TRP A 89 9.55 -4.57 14.81
CA TRP A 89 8.65 -5.49 14.11
C TRP A 89 9.47 -6.48 13.30
N ASP A 90 9.24 -7.77 13.48
CA ASP A 90 9.84 -8.79 12.61
C ASP A 90 9.10 -8.81 11.26
N PRO A 91 9.74 -8.40 10.15
CA PRO A 91 9.09 -8.41 8.84
C PRO A 91 8.77 -9.83 8.34
N GLU A 92 9.37 -10.89 8.91
CA GLU A 92 9.01 -12.28 8.61
C GLU A 92 7.76 -12.74 9.37
N ASN A 93 7.46 -12.11 10.50
CA ASN A 93 6.40 -12.52 11.41
C ASN A 93 5.59 -11.32 11.91
N LEU A 94 5.01 -10.57 10.96
CA LEU A 94 4.13 -9.46 11.28
C LEU A 94 2.85 -9.95 11.96
N PRO A 95 2.27 -9.19 12.90
CA PRO A 95 1.02 -9.56 13.56
C PRO A 95 -0.16 -9.37 12.59
N LEU A 96 -0.35 -10.29 11.65
CA LEU A 96 -1.41 -10.20 10.65
C LEU A 96 -2.78 -10.18 11.32
N TRP A 97 -3.70 -9.40 10.75
CA TRP A 97 -5.11 -9.46 11.13
C TRP A 97 -5.65 -10.85 10.84
N THR A 98 -6.42 -11.41 11.78
CA THR A 98 -7.22 -12.63 11.56
C THR A 98 -8.71 -12.27 11.55
N PRO A 99 -9.57 -13.09 10.92
CA PRO A 99 -11.01 -12.89 10.99
C PRO A 99 -11.53 -12.75 12.42
N GLU A 100 -11.02 -13.55 13.35
CA GLU A 100 -11.42 -13.57 14.76
C GLU A 100 -11.05 -12.27 15.47
N ARG A 101 -9.82 -11.78 15.25
CA ARG A 101 -9.35 -10.53 15.85
C ARG A 101 -10.08 -9.32 15.30
N LEU A 102 -10.41 -9.34 14.01
CA LEU A 102 -11.25 -8.32 13.38
C LEU A 102 -12.64 -8.29 14.02
N VAL A 103 -13.29 -9.45 14.14
CA VAL A 103 -14.61 -9.56 14.77
C VAL A 103 -14.57 -9.09 16.22
N ALA A 104 -13.59 -9.54 17.01
CA ALA A 104 -13.43 -9.14 18.41
C ALA A 104 -13.21 -7.64 18.57
N ALA A 105 -12.41 -7.01 17.69
CA ALA A 105 -12.20 -5.57 17.72
C ALA A 105 -13.48 -4.79 17.38
N ILE A 106 -14.32 -5.34 16.49
CA ILE A 106 -15.61 -4.74 16.10
C ILE A 106 -16.66 -4.92 17.19
N GLN A 107 -16.75 -6.08 17.84
CA GLN A 107 -17.69 -6.34 18.94
C GLN A 107 -17.55 -5.31 20.07
N LYS A 108 -16.34 -4.82 20.34
CA LYS A 108 -16.10 -3.73 21.29
C LYS A 108 -16.83 -2.43 20.94
N PHE A 109 -17.09 -2.15 19.65
CA PHE A 109 -17.92 -0.99 19.27
C PHE A 109 -19.39 -1.20 19.63
N ASP A 110 -19.89 -2.43 19.53
CA ASP A 110 -21.25 -2.78 19.90
C ASP A 110 -21.40 -2.74 21.43
N GLU A 111 -20.43 -3.25 22.18
CA GLU A 111 -20.36 -3.17 23.64
C GLU A 111 -20.39 -1.72 24.14
N ILE A 112 -19.61 -0.82 23.52
CA ILE A 112 -19.65 0.63 23.85
C ILE A 112 -21.06 1.19 23.64
N SER A 113 -21.74 0.78 22.57
CA SER A 113 -23.11 1.25 22.27
C SER A 113 -24.13 0.76 23.30
N ALA A 114 -23.94 -0.44 23.83
CA ALA A 114 -24.81 -1.04 24.82
C ALA A 114 -24.57 -0.51 26.24
N THR A 115 -23.32 -0.17 26.57
CA THR A 115 -22.90 0.18 27.94
C THR A 115 -22.88 1.68 28.23
N ILE A 116 -22.77 2.55 27.22
CA ILE A 116 -22.73 4.00 27.39
C ILE A 116 -24.03 4.60 26.81
N PRO A 117 -25.01 4.98 27.65
CA PRO A 117 -26.27 5.55 27.19
C PRO A 117 -26.11 6.94 26.54
N ASP A 118 -25.14 7.71 27.02
CA ASP A 118 -24.83 9.03 26.46
C ASP A 118 -24.16 8.89 25.09
N GLN A 119 -24.86 9.35 24.05
CA GLN A 119 -24.42 9.18 22.66
C GLN A 119 -23.09 9.91 22.37
N ALA A 120 -22.86 11.08 22.98
CA ALA A 120 -21.63 11.84 22.77
C ALA A 120 -20.42 11.14 23.39
N ALA A 121 -20.55 10.62 24.61
CA ALA A 121 -19.54 9.83 25.28
C ALA A 121 -19.26 8.50 24.55
N ALA A 122 -20.32 7.82 24.08
CA ALA A 122 -20.19 6.60 23.29
C ALA A 122 -19.42 6.86 21.98
N ALA A 123 -19.77 7.93 21.26
CA ALA A 123 -19.06 8.33 20.03
C ALA A 123 -17.58 8.62 20.29
N LYS A 124 -17.26 9.31 21.40
CA LYS A 124 -15.87 9.60 21.79
C LYS A 124 -15.10 8.31 22.11
N ALA A 125 -15.70 7.38 22.85
CA ALA A 125 -15.09 6.09 23.16
C ALA A 125 -14.83 5.25 21.89
N LYS A 126 -15.79 5.22 20.96
CA LYS A 126 -15.61 4.57 19.65
C LYS A 126 -14.50 5.21 18.83
N ASP A 127 -14.37 6.54 18.81
CA ASP A 127 -13.29 7.21 18.07
C ASP A 127 -11.91 6.91 18.66
N VAL A 128 -11.79 6.77 19.99
CA VAL A 128 -10.55 6.32 20.65
C VAL A 128 -10.19 4.91 20.20
N LEU A 129 -11.16 3.98 20.24
CA LEU A 129 -10.96 2.61 19.80
C LEU A 129 -10.60 2.54 18.30
N ALA A 130 -11.27 3.36 17.49
CA ALA A 130 -11.01 3.45 16.06
C ALA A 130 -9.63 4.00 15.73
N LYS A 131 -9.13 4.97 16.50
CA LYS A 131 -7.75 5.47 16.37
C LYS A 131 -6.73 4.42 16.79
N PHE A 132 -7.03 3.62 17.83
CA PHE A 132 -6.14 2.59 18.33
C PHE A 132 -6.01 1.41 17.36
N HIS A 133 -7.13 0.83 16.94
CA HIS A 133 -7.16 -0.32 16.05
C HIS A 133 -7.09 0.03 14.56
N GLY A 134 -7.31 1.29 14.20
CA GLY A 134 -7.39 1.72 12.80
C GLY A 134 -8.70 1.39 12.10
N MET A 135 -9.72 0.92 12.81
CA MET A 135 -10.97 0.46 12.25
C MET A 135 -12.13 1.33 12.70
N LYS A 136 -13.04 1.69 11.80
CA LYS A 136 -14.25 2.47 12.11
C LYS A 136 -15.50 1.61 12.23
N GLY A 137 -15.44 0.38 11.73
CA GLY A 137 -16.53 -0.58 11.83
C GLY A 137 -16.35 -1.75 10.87
N LEU A 138 -17.46 -2.35 10.48
CA LEU A 138 -17.49 -3.53 9.63
C LEU A 138 -17.12 -3.22 8.18
N PRO A 139 -16.38 -4.12 7.52
CA PRO A 139 -16.11 -4.01 6.10
C PRO A 139 -17.38 -4.28 5.26
N ALA A 140 -17.39 -3.74 4.05
CA ALA A 140 -18.34 -4.07 3.01
C ALA A 140 -18.15 -5.53 2.53
N LEU A 141 -19.20 -6.08 1.91
CA LEU A 141 -19.22 -7.43 1.31
C LEU A 141 -19.00 -8.56 2.32
N ARG A 142 -19.54 -8.40 3.53
CA ARG A 142 -19.34 -9.36 4.63
C ARG A 142 -20.34 -10.50 4.67
N ARG A 143 -21.47 -10.41 3.96
CA ARG A 143 -22.62 -11.34 4.10
C ARG A 143 -22.31 -12.76 3.67
N VAL A 144 -21.41 -12.92 2.69
CA VAL A 144 -21.07 -14.21 2.08
C VAL A 144 -19.87 -14.88 2.76
N GLY A 145 -19.05 -14.12 3.49
CA GLY A 145 -17.88 -14.66 4.20
C GLY A 145 -16.77 -15.21 3.29
N SER A 146 -16.82 -14.97 1.98
CA SER A 146 -15.81 -15.45 1.02
C SER A 146 -14.51 -14.63 1.00
N LEU A 147 -14.50 -13.45 1.62
CA LEU A 147 -13.37 -12.53 1.62
C LEU A 147 -12.54 -12.67 2.89
N HIS A 148 -11.26 -12.94 2.73
CA HIS A 148 -10.28 -12.83 3.81
C HIS A 148 -9.70 -11.41 3.79
N TYR A 149 -10.32 -10.46 4.48
CA TYR A 149 -10.06 -9.02 4.29
C TYR A 149 -8.60 -8.59 4.23
N PRO A 150 -7.68 -9.09 5.10
CA PRO A 150 -6.25 -8.75 5.04
C PRO A 150 -5.52 -9.21 3.75
N ARG A 151 -6.06 -10.21 3.05
CA ARG A 151 -5.45 -10.91 1.91
C ARG A 151 -6.21 -10.71 0.60
N SER A 152 -7.53 -10.59 0.65
CA SER A 152 -8.40 -10.42 -0.52
C SER A 152 -8.41 -8.99 -1.07
N ARG A 153 -7.71 -8.05 -0.42
CA ARG A 153 -7.63 -6.63 -0.83
C ARG A 153 -6.17 -6.18 -0.96
N PRO A 154 -5.44 -6.67 -1.97
CA PRO A 154 -4.01 -6.38 -2.14
C PRO A 154 -3.79 -4.89 -2.43
N TRP A 155 -2.61 -4.37 -2.06
CA TRP A 155 -2.22 -3.00 -2.37
C TRP A 155 -2.09 -2.83 -3.88
N ASP A 156 -2.67 -1.75 -4.40
CA ASP A 156 -2.50 -1.38 -5.79
C ASP A 156 -1.07 -0.88 -6.03
N THR A 157 -0.39 -1.47 -7.02
CA THR A 157 1.01 -1.18 -7.37
C THR A 157 1.21 0.26 -7.78
N MET A 158 0.24 0.85 -8.51
CA MET A 158 0.33 2.21 -9.01
C MET A 158 0.41 3.22 -7.86
N HIS A 159 -0.55 3.17 -6.93
CA HIS A 159 -0.56 4.06 -5.78
C HIS A 159 0.59 3.76 -4.83
N LEU A 160 0.85 2.48 -4.53
CA LEU A 160 1.88 2.08 -3.56
C LEU A 160 3.27 2.56 -4.00
N PHE A 161 3.69 2.20 -5.21
CA PHE A 161 5.04 2.51 -5.67
C PHE A 161 5.13 3.88 -6.33
N PHE A 162 4.26 4.20 -7.28
CA PHE A 162 4.52 5.30 -8.21
C PHE A 162 3.85 6.62 -7.81
N GLU A 163 2.83 6.60 -6.96
CA GLU A 163 2.31 7.82 -6.34
C GLU A 163 2.87 8.08 -4.94
N ASN A 164 3.41 7.04 -4.27
CA ASN A 164 3.90 7.14 -2.90
C ASN A 164 5.40 6.86 -2.77
N ILE A 165 5.83 5.60 -2.83
CA ILE A 165 7.23 5.23 -2.47
C ILE A 165 8.26 5.95 -3.35
N VAL A 166 8.16 5.85 -4.67
CA VAL A 166 9.13 6.41 -5.62
C VAL A 166 9.22 7.93 -5.53
N PRO A 167 8.12 8.71 -5.61
CA PRO A 167 8.21 10.15 -5.45
C PRO A 167 8.75 10.58 -4.08
N ASN A 168 8.43 9.83 -3.01
CA ASN A 168 8.96 10.12 -1.67
C ASN A 168 10.46 9.82 -1.57
N LEU A 169 10.94 8.74 -2.19
CA LEU A 169 12.37 8.42 -2.25
C LEU A 169 13.14 9.48 -3.05
N VAL A 170 12.63 9.94 -4.20
CA VAL A 170 13.27 11.02 -4.96
C VAL A 170 13.35 12.31 -4.13
N LYS A 171 12.27 12.67 -3.42
CA LYS A 171 12.30 13.80 -2.49
C LYS A 171 13.32 13.60 -1.37
N LEU A 172 13.49 12.37 -0.88
CA LEU A 172 14.45 12.04 0.17
C LEU A 172 15.88 12.23 -0.36
N TRP A 173 16.20 11.60 -1.49
CA TRP A 173 17.51 11.70 -2.14
C TRP A 173 17.84 13.10 -2.67
N SER A 174 16.87 14.00 -2.77
CA SER A 174 17.09 15.40 -3.15
C SER A 174 17.07 16.37 -1.96
N GLY A 175 17.04 15.90 -0.71
CA GLY A 175 16.97 16.76 0.49
C GLY A 175 15.65 17.54 0.64
N LYS A 176 14.58 17.14 -0.07
CA LYS A 176 13.27 17.84 -0.12
C LYS A 176 12.17 17.12 0.66
N PHE A 177 12.49 16.04 1.37
CA PHE A 177 11.50 15.22 2.06
C PHE A 177 11.17 15.75 3.46
N LYS A 178 10.03 16.45 3.58
CA LYS A 178 9.38 16.82 4.86
C LYS A 178 10.28 17.54 5.88
N GLY A 179 11.36 18.18 5.43
CA GLY A 179 12.33 18.88 6.29
C GLY A 179 13.16 17.94 7.16
N LEU A 180 13.31 16.67 6.78
CA LEU A 180 14.26 15.76 7.40
C LEU A 180 15.66 16.06 6.88
N ASP A 181 16.65 16.00 7.77
CA ASP A 181 18.06 15.99 7.39
C ASP A 181 18.51 14.57 7.00
N VAL A 182 19.75 14.45 6.52
CA VAL A 182 20.35 13.18 6.11
C VAL A 182 20.60 12.21 7.27
N GLY A 183 20.45 12.66 8.52
CA GLY A 183 20.78 11.91 9.72
C GLY A 183 22.22 11.43 9.70
N THR A 184 22.39 10.12 9.88
CA THR A 184 23.69 9.43 9.80
C THR A 184 23.99 8.89 8.39
N GLY A 185 23.10 9.13 7.42
CA GLY A 185 23.22 8.66 6.05
C GLY A 185 24.02 9.58 5.13
N SER A 186 24.25 9.12 3.91
CA SER A 186 24.94 9.84 2.83
C SER A 186 24.27 9.61 1.48
N TYR A 187 22.93 9.71 1.46
CA TYR A 187 22.09 9.41 0.30
C TYR A 187 21.73 10.64 -0.55
N GLU A 188 22.01 11.85 -0.07
CA GLU A 188 21.60 13.06 -0.75
C GLU A 188 22.46 13.30 -2.01
N ILE A 189 21.78 13.43 -3.14
CA ILE A 189 22.37 13.77 -4.44
C ILE A 189 22.29 15.30 -4.60
N PRO A 190 23.39 15.98 -4.95
CA PRO A 190 23.42 17.43 -5.17
C PRO A 190 22.41 17.93 -6.21
N ALA A 191 21.95 19.17 -6.05
CA ALA A 191 20.91 19.76 -6.89
C ALA A 191 21.31 19.89 -8.37
N ASP A 192 22.55 20.30 -8.64
CA ASP A 192 23.14 20.37 -9.99
C ASP A 192 23.18 18.98 -10.65
N THR A 193 23.46 17.94 -9.87
CA THR A 193 23.42 16.56 -10.35
C THR A 193 21.99 16.13 -10.69
N TRP A 194 20.99 16.55 -9.92
CA TRP A 194 19.57 16.33 -10.26
C TRP A 194 19.15 17.04 -11.53
N ASP A 195 19.57 18.28 -11.75
CA ASP A 195 19.27 19.01 -12.97
C ASP A 195 19.79 18.25 -14.21
N LEU A 196 21.03 17.73 -14.14
CA LEU A 196 21.61 16.86 -15.16
C LEU A 196 20.82 15.55 -15.35
N ILE A 197 20.38 14.89 -14.26
CA ILE A 197 19.56 13.66 -14.34
C ILE A 197 18.28 13.92 -15.14
N TRP A 198 17.63 15.07 -14.92
CA TRP A 198 16.38 15.39 -15.59
C TRP A 198 16.56 15.80 -17.04
N GLU A 199 17.63 16.51 -17.38
CA GLU A 199 18.00 16.79 -18.76
C GLU A 199 18.30 15.51 -19.54
N GLU A 200 19.09 14.60 -18.98
CA GLU A 200 19.39 13.31 -19.59
C GLU A 200 18.15 12.42 -19.70
N THR A 201 17.23 12.46 -18.73
CA THR A 201 15.93 11.80 -18.82
C THR A 201 15.17 12.28 -20.05
N ALA A 202 15.05 13.59 -20.22
CA ALA A 202 14.34 14.20 -21.34
C ALA A 202 15.03 13.94 -22.69
N ALA A 203 16.36 13.83 -22.72
CA ALA A 203 17.13 13.46 -23.90
C ALA A 203 16.97 11.98 -24.27
N ALA A 204 16.99 11.07 -23.29
CA ALA A 204 16.88 9.64 -23.51
C ALA A 204 15.52 9.23 -24.08
N VAL A 205 14.43 9.80 -23.55
CA VAL A 205 13.06 9.42 -23.94
C VAL A 205 12.74 9.75 -25.40
N GLN A 206 13.46 10.69 -26.03
CA GLN A 206 13.32 11.02 -27.45
C GLN A 206 13.63 9.83 -28.37
N HIS A 207 14.40 8.87 -27.87
CA HIS A 207 14.83 7.68 -28.59
C HIS A 207 14.02 6.42 -28.21
N ILE A 208 13.02 6.56 -27.33
CA ILE A 208 12.18 5.46 -26.88
C ILE A 208 10.84 5.52 -27.63
N PRO A 209 10.33 4.41 -28.20
CA PRO A 209 9.05 4.43 -28.88
C PRO A 209 7.91 4.85 -27.94
N SER A 210 6.96 5.63 -28.46
CA SER A 210 5.83 6.15 -27.69
C SER A 210 4.92 5.07 -27.11
N ASP A 211 4.98 3.86 -27.63
CA ASP A 211 4.26 2.69 -27.12
C ASP A 211 4.75 2.24 -25.73
N PHE A 212 5.98 2.60 -25.36
CA PHE A 212 6.56 2.28 -24.05
C PHE A 212 6.38 3.39 -23.02
N VAL A 213 6.53 4.64 -23.44
CA VAL A 213 6.42 5.79 -22.54
C VAL A 213 6.08 7.05 -23.32
N ARG A 214 5.23 7.89 -22.73
CA ARG A 214 5.01 9.26 -23.21
C ARG A 214 6.26 10.11 -22.98
N VAL A 215 6.34 11.26 -23.64
CA VAL A 215 7.42 12.22 -23.43
C VAL A 215 7.56 12.56 -21.95
N LEU A 216 8.74 12.29 -21.38
CA LEU A 216 9.10 12.70 -20.04
C LEU A 216 9.90 13.99 -20.12
N GLY A 217 9.33 15.08 -19.62
CA GLY A 217 10.04 16.36 -19.52
C GLY A 217 11.07 16.35 -18.39
N SER A 218 11.91 17.39 -18.33
CA SER A 218 12.88 17.61 -17.26
C SER A 218 12.25 18.07 -15.92
N THR A 219 10.92 18.20 -15.87
CA THR A 219 10.21 18.64 -14.66
C THR A 219 9.40 17.48 -14.07
N PRO A 220 9.94 16.75 -13.07
CA PRO A 220 9.28 15.57 -12.49
C PRO A 220 7.98 15.90 -11.73
N GLY A 221 7.74 17.19 -11.41
CA GLY A 221 6.53 17.63 -10.72
C GLY A 221 5.21 17.37 -11.47
N TYR A 222 5.27 17.09 -12.78
CA TYR A 222 4.11 16.76 -13.63
C TYR A 222 4.03 15.28 -14.00
N TYR A 223 4.89 14.43 -13.43
CA TYR A 223 4.89 13.01 -13.78
C TYR A 223 3.64 12.33 -13.22
N THR A 224 2.95 11.62 -14.11
CA THR A 224 1.90 10.66 -13.73
C THR A 224 2.52 9.42 -13.08
N ALA A 225 1.68 8.56 -12.51
CA ALA A 225 2.14 7.27 -11.99
C ALA A 225 2.82 6.41 -13.08
N GLU A 226 2.31 6.45 -14.32
CA GLU A 226 2.92 5.78 -15.48
C GLU A 226 4.33 6.33 -15.78
N ALA A 227 4.50 7.65 -15.75
CA ALA A 227 5.79 8.30 -15.96
C ALA A 227 6.80 7.92 -14.86
N TRP A 228 6.36 7.94 -13.59
CA TRP A 228 7.18 7.48 -12.46
C TRP A 228 7.55 6.00 -12.57
N ALA A 229 6.61 5.16 -13.00
CA ALA A 229 6.85 3.73 -13.20
C ALA A 229 7.95 3.51 -14.23
N PHE A 230 7.80 4.09 -15.42
CA PHE A 230 8.77 3.91 -16.47
C PHE A 230 10.14 4.45 -16.08
N TRP A 231 10.20 5.67 -15.55
CA TRP A 231 11.44 6.31 -15.13
C TRP A 231 12.16 5.47 -14.07
N PHE A 232 11.46 5.05 -13.00
CA PHE A 232 12.09 4.32 -11.89
C PHE A 232 12.55 2.92 -12.28
N ILE A 233 11.79 2.21 -13.12
CA ILE A 233 12.08 0.83 -13.49
C ILE A 233 13.23 0.75 -14.50
N TYR A 234 13.26 1.66 -15.47
CA TYR A 234 14.13 1.55 -16.64
C TYR A 234 15.22 2.60 -16.74
N LEU A 235 14.96 3.84 -16.28
CA LEU A 235 15.91 4.96 -16.44
C LEU A 235 16.74 5.19 -15.18
N ALA A 236 16.10 5.27 -14.01
CA ALA A 236 16.76 5.58 -12.74
C ALA A 236 17.95 4.65 -12.39
N PRO A 237 17.91 3.33 -12.62
CA PRO A 237 19.06 2.45 -12.36
C PRO A 237 20.30 2.82 -13.18
N ILE A 238 20.11 3.38 -14.39
CA ILE A 238 21.18 3.79 -15.29
C ILE A 238 21.60 5.23 -14.94
N LEU A 239 20.65 6.14 -14.87
CA LEU A 239 20.88 7.56 -14.64
C LEU A 239 21.50 7.86 -13.28
N LEU A 240 21.16 7.10 -12.23
CA LEU A 240 21.65 7.33 -10.87
C LEU A 240 22.94 6.56 -10.56
N LYS A 241 23.48 5.81 -11.51
CA LYS A 241 24.70 5.02 -11.32
C LYS A 241 25.89 5.96 -11.06
N GLY A 242 26.50 5.82 -9.88
CA GLY A 242 27.64 6.63 -9.47
C GLY A 242 27.31 8.08 -9.09
N ARG A 243 26.01 8.43 -8.94
CA ARG A 243 25.57 9.78 -8.55
C ARG A 243 25.26 9.92 -7.06
N PHE A 244 25.02 8.80 -6.38
CA PHE A 244 24.95 8.77 -4.93
C PHE A 244 26.36 8.92 -4.32
N PRO A 245 26.51 9.63 -3.17
CA PRO A 245 27.78 9.69 -2.45
C PRO A 245 28.31 8.32 -2.01
N ASP A 246 27.40 7.39 -1.71
CA ASP A 246 27.71 6.00 -1.39
C ASP A 246 26.94 5.05 -2.33
N THR A 247 27.66 4.11 -2.95
CA THR A 247 27.11 3.17 -3.93
C THR A 247 26.03 2.26 -3.32
N LYS A 248 26.02 2.05 -1.99
CA LYS A 248 24.98 1.22 -1.35
C LYS A 248 23.56 1.73 -1.61
N TYR A 249 23.36 3.04 -1.75
CA TYR A 249 22.04 3.62 -2.03
C TYR A 249 21.58 3.35 -3.47
N HIS A 250 22.52 3.38 -4.42
CA HIS A 250 22.24 2.95 -5.80
C HIS A 250 21.88 1.46 -5.86
N THR A 251 22.63 0.61 -5.15
CA THR A 251 22.32 -0.82 -5.04
C THR A 251 20.92 -1.04 -4.45
N HIS A 252 20.58 -0.32 -3.37
CA HIS A 252 19.27 -0.43 -2.71
C HIS A 252 18.11 0.05 -3.60
N LEU A 253 18.33 1.10 -4.41
CA LEU A 253 17.39 1.50 -5.46
C LEU A 253 17.20 0.39 -6.51
N CYS A 254 18.28 -0.24 -6.96
CA CYS A 254 18.21 -1.30 -7.96
C CYS A 254 17.43 -2.51 -7.42
N GLU A 255 17.67 -2.88 -6.15
CA GLU A 255 16.92 -3.94 -5.46
C GLU A 255 15.41 -3.63 -5.43
N LEU A 256 15.01 -2.36 -5.17
CA LEU A 256 13.60 -1.96 -5.25
C LEU A 256 13.03 -2.06 -6.67
N SER A 257 13.81 -1.64 -7.67
CA SER A 257 13.42 -1.74 -9.08
C SER A 257 13.14 -3.18 -9.48
N ASP A 258 13.97 -4.13 -9.02
CA ASP A 258 13.80 -5.55 -9.29
C ASP A 258 12.60 -6.16 -8.55
N ILE A 259 12.33 -5.75 -7.31
CA ILE A 259 11.10 -6.10 -6.58
C ILE A 259 9.87 -5.63 -7.36
N ILE A 260 9.86 -4.39 -7.83
CA ILE A 260 8.74 -3.83 -8.61
C ILE A 260 8.54 -4.62 -9.91
N LYS A 261 9.62 -4.92 -10.65
CA LYS A 261 9.54 -5.74 -11.87
C LYS A 261 8.99 -7.14 -11.59
N ALA A 262 9.35 -7.75 -10.45
CA ALA A 262 8.83 -9.05 -10.04
C ALA A 262 7.31 -9.00 -9.76
N CYS A 263 6.81 -7.92 -9.15
CA CYS A 263 5.37 -7.69 -8.95
C CYS A 263 4.59 -7.50 -10.27
N LEU A 264 5.24 -7.03 -11.33
CA LEU A 264 4.62 -6.75 -12.64
C LEU A 264 4.64 -7.94 -13.60
N ARG A 265 5.17 -9.10 -13.20
CA ARG A 265 5.19 -10.31 -14.04
C ARG A 265 3.76 -10.77 -14.33
N PHE A 266 3.49 -11.10 -15.59
CA PHE A 266 2.20 -11.67 -16.01
C PHE A 266 1.93 -13.04 -15.36
N THR A 267 2.99 -13.81 -15.13
CA THR A 267 2.92 -15.12 -14.47
C THR A 267 4.09 -15.27 -13.50
N SER A 268 3.84 -15.86 -12.34
CA SER A 268 4.84 -16.16 -11.34
C SER A 268 4.68 -17.59 -10.82
N THR A 269 5.79 -18.28 -10.62
CA THR A 269 5.81 -19.57 -9.92
C THR A 269 5.79 -19.34 -8.41
N THR A 270 5.40 -20.37 -7.64
CA THR A 270 5.47 -20.38 -6.18
C THR A 270 6.86 -19.96 -5.68
N VAL A 271 7.92 -20.57 -6.21
CA VAL A 271 9.32 -20.23 -5.89
C VAL A 271 9.64 -18.76 -6.15
N GLN A 272 9.14 -18.18 -7.24
CA GLN A 272 9.34 -16.75 -7.52
C GLN A 272 8.61 -15.84 -6.54
N VAL A 273 7.42 -16.25 -6.06
CA VAL A 273 6.68 -15.53 -5.03
C VAL A 273 7.40 -15.62 -3.68
N GLU A 274 7.91 -16.79 -3.28
CA GLU A 274 8.73 -16.93 -2.09
C GLU A 274 10.02 -16.10 -2.18
N THR A 275 10.67 -16.08 -3.35
CA THR A 275 11.87 -15.26 -3.56
C THR A 275 11.55 -13.77 -3.41
N LEU A 276 10.47 -13.30 -4.04
CA LEU A 276 10.01 -11.92 -3.92
C LEU A 276 9.71 -11.53 -2.47
N TRP A 277 9.11 -12.44 -1.70
CA TRP A 277 8.87 -12.22 -0.27
C TRP A 277 10.17 -11.98 0.50
N GLN A 278 11.19 -12.81 0.26
CA GLN A 278 12.50 -12.67 0.90
C GLN A 278 13.24 -11.41 0.44
N ASP A 279 13.12 -11.03 -0.83
CA ASP A 279 13.71 -9.81 -1.36
C ASP A 279 13.09 -8.56 -0.71
N ILE A 280 11.77 -8.52 -0.54
CA ILE A 280 11.07 -7.43 0.15
C ILE A 280 11.55 -7.30 1.61
N ILE A 281 11.65 -8.43 2.33
CA ILE A 281 12.15 -8.44 3.73
C ILE A 281 13.57 -7.91 3.80
N ARG A 282 14.46 -8.40 2.94
CA ARG A 282 15.86 -7.95 2.90
C ARG A 282 15.94 -6.46 2.58
N TRP A 283 15.14 -5.99 1.63
CA TRP A 283 15.13 -4.61 1.22
C TRP A 283 14.70 -3.68 2.35
N VAL A 284 13.60 -3.99 3.06
CA VAL A 284 13.11 -3.14 4.16
C VAL A 284 14.07 -3.15 5.36
N ARG A 285 14.71 -4.28 5.66
CA ARG A 285 15.73 -4.37 6.72
C ARG A 285 16.99 -3.53 6.42
N LYS A 286 17.31 -3.30 5.14
CA LYS A 286 18.42 -2.44 4.73
C LYS A 286 18.04 -0.96 4.67
N TYR A 287 16.75 -0.67 4.49
CA TYR A 287 16.23 0.69 4.41
C TYR A 287 16.22 1.38 5.78
N GLU A 288 15.83 0.63 6.82
CA GLU A 288 15.78 1.06 8.22
C GLU A 288 17.15 0.96 8.91
#